data_AF-A0A833PRU8-F1
#
_entry.id   AF-A0A833PRU8-F1
#
_cell.length_a   1.000
_cell.length_b   1.000
_cell.length_c   1.000
_cell.angle_alpha   90.00
_cell.angle_beta   90.00
_cell.angle_gamma   90.00
#
_symmetry.space_group_name_H-M   'P 1'
#
loop_
_entity.id
_entity.type
_entity.pdbx_description
1 polymer ?
#
loop_
_entity_poly.entity_id
_entity_poly.type
_entity_poly.pdbx_seq_one_letter_code
_entity_poly.pdbx_strand_id
1 'polypeptide(L)'
;MKETGLLLEHVYANGGVVSNGSYEVDDSHGRVFTGTLDETGRALVVGLAPGPARVRFGDDPVNSWDESSYFGTPARPTTLVQQRAAKPGPECEVPS
;
A
#
# COMPACT_ATOMS: atom_id res chain seq x y z
N MET A 1 0.59 -13.38 -36.12
CA MET A 1 1.19 -12.12 -35.61
C MET A 1 1.14 -12.22 -34.10
N LYS A 2 2.24 -12.01 -33.36
CA LYS A 2 2.19 -12.09 -31.89
C LYS A 2 1.56 -10.80 -31.39
N GLU A 3 0.45 -10.90 -30.69
CA GLU A 3 -0.16 -9.77 -30.01
C GLU A 3 0.60 -9.52 -28.71
N THR A 4 0.95 -8.25 -28.45
CA THR A 4 1.58 -7.85 -27.19
C THR A 4 0.51 -7.30 -26.27
N GLY A 5 0.56 -7.73 -25.01
CA GLY A 5 -0.36 -7.28 -23.97
C GLY A 5 0.36 -7.06 -22.65
N LEU A 6 -0.23 -6.22 -21.81
CA LEU A 6 0.27 -5.87 -20.49
C LEU A 6 -0.85 -6.09 -19.48
N LEU A 7 -0.55 -6.86 -18.44
CA LEU A 7 -1.43 -7.07 -17.29
C LEU A 7 -1.08 -6.03 -16.23
N LEU A 8 -2.06 -5.24 -15.82
CA LEU A 8 -1.95 -4.27 -14.75
C LEU A 8 -2.57 -4.89 -13.50
N GLU A 9 -1.89 -4.74 -12.37
CA GLU A 9 -2.39 -5.09 -11.05
C GLU A 9 -2.11 -3.91 -10.10
N HIS A 10 -3.12 -3.45 -9.39
CA HIS A 10 -2.99 -2.39 -8.40
C HIS A 10 -3.59 -2.83 -7.07
N VAL A 11 -2.70 -3.02 -6.09
CA VAL A 11 -3.02 -3.48 -4.75
C VAL A 11 -2.38 -2.59 -3.71
N TYR A 12 -3.10 -2.35 -2.62
CA TYR A 12 -2.57 -1.63 -1.47
C TYR A 12 -1.54 -2.48 -0.72
N ALA A 13 -0.69 -1.82 0.07
CA ALA A 13 0.30 -2.50 0.91
C ALA A 13 -0.30 -3.47 1.94
N ASN A 14 -1.57 -3.29 2.32
CA ASN A 14 -2.30 -4.19 3.21
C ASN A 14 -2.93 -5.40 2.49
N GLY A 15 -2.73 -5.54 1.18
CA GLY A 15 -3.30 -6.61 0.35
C GLY A 15 -4.72 -6.33 -0.17
N GLY A 16 -5.32 -5.19 0.14
CA GLY A 16 -6.59 -4.75 -0.45
C GLY A 16 -6.44 -4.44 -1.94
N VAL A 17 -7.51 -4.66 -2.71
CA VAL A 17 -7.54 -4.38 -4.15
C VAL A 17 -8.04 -2.95 -4.43
N VAL A 18 -7.43 -2.28 -5.41
CA VAL A 18 -7.88 -0.96 -5.87
C VAL A 18 -8.91 -1.14 -6.98
N SER A 19 -10.17 -1.33 -6.62
CA SER A 19 -11.25 -1.50 -7.60
C SER A 19 -11.65 -0.17 -8.24
N ASN A 20 -12.03 -0.19 -9.52
CA ASN A 20 -12.46 0.98 -10.28
C ASN A 20 -11.44 2.13 -10.38
N GLY A 21 -10.17 1.90 -10.02
CA GLY A 21 -9.10 2.88 -10.22
C GLY A 21 -8.87 3.13 -11.71
N SER A 22 -8.69 4.39 -12.12
CA SER A 22 -8.37 4.70 -13.51
C SER A 22 -6.90 4.38 -13.83
N TYR A 23 -6.63 4.08 -15.10
CA TYR A 23 -5.27 3.87 -15.59
C TYR A 23 -5.07 4.46 -16.99
N GLU A 24 -3.81 4.76 -17.28
CA GLU A 24 -3.31 5.20 -18.57
C GLU A 24 -2.03 4.42 -18.91
N VAL A 25 -1.94 3.90 -20.12
CA VAL A 25 -0.76 3.23 -20.67
C VAL A 25 -0.31 3.95 -21.93
N ASP A 26 0.89 4.53 -21.88
CA ASP A 26 1.58 5.11 -23.03
C ASP A 26 2.54 4.06 -23.61
N ASP A 27 2.32 3.69 -24.86
CA ASP A 27 3.11 2.74 -25.61
C ASP A 27 4.32 3.41 -26.28
N SER A 28 5.32 2.62 -26.64
CA SER A 28 6.51 3.03 -27.40
C SER A 28 6.24 3.83 -28.69
N HIS A 29 5.05 3.68 -29.29
CA HIS A 29 4.62 4.44 -30.47
C HIS A 29 3.86 5.74 -30.13
N GLY A 30 3.77 6.12 -28.85
CA GLY A 30 3.01 7.28 -28.38
C GLY A 30 1.49 7.08 -28.40
N ARG A 31 1.03 5.83 -28.44
CA ARG A 31 -0.40 5.50 -28.31
C ARG A 31 -0.76 5.44 -26.84
N VAL A 32 -1.84 6.11 -26.48
CA VAL A 32 -2.35 6.15 -25.10
C VAL A 32 -3.59 5.28 -24.99
N PHE A 33 -3.56 4.32 -24.07
CA PHE A 33 -4.67 3.45 -23.72
C PHE A 33 -5.18 3.83 -22.33
N THR A 34 -6.46 4.18 -22.22
CA THR A 34 -7.08 4.57 -20.96
C THR A 34 -8.18 3.58 -20.57
N GLY A 35 -8.35 3.33 -19.28
CA GLY A 35 -9.44 2.51 -18.78
C GLY A 35 -9.57 2.54 -17.27
N THR A 36 -10.38 1.61 -16.75
CA THR A 36 -10.57 1.40 -15.31
C THR A 36 -10.21 -0.03 -14.95
N LEU A 37 -9.64 -0.21 -13.77
CA LEU A 37 -9.39 -1.52 -13.17
C LEU A 37 -10.72 -2.20 -12.84
N ASP A 38 -10.74 -3.51 -12.96
CA ASP A 38 -11.87 -4.35 -12.57
C ASP A 38 -12.06 -4.40 -11.05
N GLU A 39 -13.07 -5.15 -10.59
CA GLU A 39 -13.38 -5.34 -9.17
C GLU A 39 -12.25 -5.99 -8.36
N THR A 40 -11.29 -6.63 -9.04
CA THR A 40 -10.11 -7.25 -8.44
C THR A 40 -8.86 -6.37 -8.50
N GLY A 41 -8.99 -5.13 -8.98
CA GLY A 41 -7.87 -4.21 -9.15
C GLY A 41 -6.95 -4.57 -10.31
N ARG A 42 -7.48 -5.22 -11.35
CA ARG A 42 -6.71 -5.67 -12.53
C ARG A 42 -7.22 -5.08 -13.83
N ALA A 43 -6.37 -5.03 -14.83
CA ALA A 43 -6.75 -4.75 -16.21
C ALA A 43 -5.81 -5.41 -17.21
N LEU A 44 -6.35 -5.91 -18.32
CA LEU A 44 -5.57 -6.44 -19.43
C LEU A 44 -5.63 -5.47 -20.60
N VAL A 45 -4.48 -4.89 -20.96
CA VAL A 45 -4.34 -4.01 -22.13
C VAL A 45 -3.69 -4.80 -23.25
N VAL A 46 -4.41 -5.01 -24.36
CA VAL A 46 -3.95 -5.75 -25.53
C VAL A 46 -3.70 -4.83 -26.72
N GLY A 47 -2.87 -5.26 -27.66
CA GLY A 47 -2.58 -4.51 -28.89
C GLY A 47 -1.56 -3.39 -28.69
N LEU A 48 -0.80 -3.44 -27.59
CA LEU A 48 0.38 -2.61 -27.37
C LEU A 48 1.44 -2.95 -28.42
N ALA A 49 2.26 -1.98 -28.78
CA ALA A 49 3.37 -2.22 -29.65
C ALA A 49 4.51 -2.87 -28.85
N PRO A 50 5.36 -3.68 -29.51
CA PRO A 50 6.54 -4.23 -28.87
C PRO A 50 7.48 -3.10 -28.45
N GLY A 51 7.74 -2.96 -27.16
CA GLY A 51 8.63 -1.92 -26.66
C GLY A 51 8.40 -1.59 -25.20
N PRO A 52 9.10 -0.55 -24.69
CA PRO A 52 8.80 0.00 -23.38
C PRO A 52 7.40 0.63 -23.38
N ALA A 53 6.69 0.48 -22.27
CA ALA A 53 5.44 1.17 -22.01
C ALA A 53 5.53 1.89 -20.66
N ARG A 54 4.83 3.02 -20.53
CA ARG A 54 4.69 3.76 -19.28
C ARG A 54 3.26 3.60 -18.79
N VAL A 55 3.11 3.13 -17.57
CA VAL A 55 1.81 2.98 -16.90
C VAL A 55 1.66 4.08 -15.86
N ARG A 56 0.48 4.70 -15.81
CA ARG A 56 0.09 5.68 -14.79
C ARG A 56 -1.27 5.24 -14.23
N PHE A 57 -1.33 5.04 -12.92
CA PHE A 57 -2.61 4.90 -12.23
C PHE A 57 -3.12 6.29 -11.86
N GLY A 58 -4.43 6.48 -11.89
CA GLY A 58 -5.07 7.71 -11.47
C GLY A 58 -5.12 7.85 -9.95
N ASP A 59 -5.95 8.79 -9.50
CA ASP A 59 -6.17 9.03 -8.07
C ASP A 59 -6.81 7.82 -7.39
N ASP A 60 -6.55 7.71 -6.08
CA ASP A 60 -7.15 6.67 -5.24
C ASP A 60 -8.68 6.86 -5.21
N PRO A 61 -9.46 5.83 -5.63
CA PRO A 61 -10.92 5.91 -5.59
C PRO A 61 -11.49 5.87 -4.16
N VAL A 62 -10.73 5.42 -3.16
CA VAL A 62 -11.18 5.31 -1.77
C VAL A 62 -10.96 6.64 -1.05
N ASN A 63 -12.02 7.17 -0.45
CA ASN A 63 -11.91 8.34 0.41
C ASN A 63 -11.24 7.95 1.73
N SER A 64 -10.08 8.56 2.02
CA SER A 64 -9.31 8.29 3.24
C SER A 64 -10.07 8.64 4.54
N TRP A 65 -11.15 9.42 4.45
CA TRP A 65 -12.01 9.78 5.57
C TRP A 65 -13.23 8.87 5.75
N ASP A 66 -13.44 7.90 4.87
CA ASP A 66 -14.52 6.92 5.05
C ASP A 66 -14.25 6.05 6.27
N GLU A 67 -15.32 5.59 6.93
CA GLU A 67 -15.24 4.74 8.13
C GLU A 67 -14.47 3.44 7.87
N SER A 68 -14.54 2.92 6.63
CA SER A 68 -13.75 1.76 6.19
C SER A 68 -12.23 1.98 6.24
N SER A 69 -11.77 3.23 6.20
CA SER A 69 -10.36 3.61 6.33
C SER A 69 -9.90 3.72 7.80
N TYR A 70 -10.79 3.58 8.78
CA TYR A 70 -10.43 3.68 10.20
C TYR A 70 -9.81 2.37 10.72
N PHE A 71 -8.50 2.38 10.96
CA PHE A 71 -7.74 1.23 11.48
C PHE A 71 -7.75 1.10 13.02
N GLY A 72 -8.57 1.89 13.71
CA GLY A 72 -8.58 1.92 15.17
C GLY A 72 -7.38 2.65 15.78
N THR A 73 -7.42 2.84 17.10
CA THR A 73 -6.26 3.36 17.85
C THR A 73 -5.29 2.22 18.12
N PRO A 74 -4.02 2.28 17.67
CA PRO A 74 -3.06 1.26 18.01
C PRO A 74 -2.87 1.20 19.52
N ALA A 75 -2.94 -0.01 20.10
CA ALA A 75 -2.64 -0.20 21.51
C ALA A 75 -1.19 0.21 21.77
N ARG A 76 -0.99 1.22 22.62
CA ARG A 76 0.35 1.58 23.09
C ARG A 76 0.92 0.35 23.81
N PRO A 77 2.16 -0.10 23.50
CA PRO A 77 2.74 -1.22 24.22
C PRO A 77 2.94 -0.83 25.69
N THR A 78 2.08 -1.32 26.57
CA THR A 78 2.28 -1.25 28.03
C THR A 78 3.22 -2.37 28.45
N THR A 79 4.42 -2.42 27.86
CA THR A 79 5.49 -3.23 28.43
C THR A 79 5.94 -2.52 29.70
N LEU A 80 5.34 -2.89 30.84
CA LEU A 80 6.04 -2.80 32.10
C LEU A 80 7.31 -3.62 31.91
N VAL A 81 8.43 -2.93 31.70
CA VAL A 81 9.72 -3.49 32.08
C VAL A 81 9.56 -3.84 33.55
N GLN A 82 9.33 -5.12 33.83
CA GLN A 82 9.40 -5.69 35.16
C GLN A 82 10.84 -5.44 35.62
N GLN A 83 11.08 -4.25 36.17
CA GLN A 83 12.32 -3.92 36.84
C GLN A 83 12.48 -5.02 37.87
N ARG A 84 13.51 -5.83 37.66
CA ARG A 84 13.92 -6.93 38.54
C ARG A 84 13.66 -6.51 39.99
N ALA A 85 12.95 -7.36 40.72
CA ALA A 85 13.05 -7.39 42.16
C ALA A 85 14.51 -7.76 42.52
N ALA A 86 15.41 -6.77 42.45
CA ALA A 86 16.67 -6.79 43.15
C ALA A 86 16.35 -6.32 44.57
N LYS A 87 16.61 -7.22 45.53
CA LYS A 87 16.44 -7.02 46.98
C LYS A 87 16.89 -5.62 47.43
N PRO A 88 16.24 -5.01 48.43
CA PRO A 88 16.77 -3.79 49.04
C PRO A 88 18.15 -4.10 49.66
N GLY A 89 19.20 -3.49 49.10
CA GLY A 89 20.52 -3.40 49.74
C GLY A 89 20.53 -2.28 50.79
N PRO A 90 21.49 -2.28 51.74
CA PRO A 90 21.40 -1.47 52.94
C PRO A 90 21.47 0.04 52.66
N GLU A 91 20.69 0.77 53.45
CA GLU A 91 20.55 2.21 53.54
C GLU A 91 21.93 2.90 53.65
N CYS A 92 22.20 3.87 52.78
CA CYS A 92 23.40 4.70 52.88
C CYS A 92 23.18 5.77 53.96
N GLU A 93 23.79 5.57 55.11
CA GLU A 93 23.88 6.55 56.20
C GLU A 93 24.78 7.73 55.76
N VAL A 94 24.28 8.96 55.97
CA VAL A 94 24.96 10.22 55.60
C VAL A 94 25.61 10.79 56.86
N PRO A 95 26.95 10.85 56.97
CA PRO A 95 27.58 11.56 58.08
C PRO A 95 27.57 13.08 57.84
N SER A 96 27.33 13.84 58.91
CA SER A 96 27.37 15.32 58.98
C SER A 96 28.79 15.89 58.90
#